data_AF-A0A9C8SXC5-F1
#
_entry.id   AF-A0A9C8SXC5-F1
#
_cell.length_a   1.000
_cell.length_b   1.000
_cell.length_c   1.000
_cell.angle_alpha   90.00
_cell.angle_beta   90.00
_cell.angle_gamma   90.00
#
_symmetry.space_group_name_H-M   'P 1'
#
loop_
_entity.id
_entity.type
_entity.pdbx_description
1 polymer ?
#
loop_
_entity_poly.entity_id
_entity_poly.type
_entity_poly.pdbx_seq_one_letter_code
_entity_poly.pdbx_strand_id
1 'polypeptide(L)'
;MVRCYQGRRRVRQQVLKPGEDFAFSGHLTRLTIDTGQKVETVDWPTCPSWARGIGRDRYGLFVEVTVQGVEFVMRWIPPGEFMMGSPGDEPERFNDEGPQHLVQFTHGFWLAETACTQALWQAVMGENPSEFKGDELPVENVSWTDAQKFIEQANRIHPGLALRLPSEAEWEYGCRAGTSMPFWFGTELITDRANYDGRSPYADGKKGERRGKTVEVKRFQPNPWGLYQVHGNVWEWCADPWHDNYEGAPDDGRAWEKDGDSERAVLRGGSWFNLGRRLRSAFRGRDHRDFAGIIGDFGFRLARGPESPGAAGGRGRRGSQAERGTSAASATTGPARAGNEQLRGA
;
A
#
# COMPACT_ATOMS: atom_id res chain seq x y z
N MET A 1 -22.30 32.78 11.84
CA MET A 1 -21.29 32.57 12.90
C MET A 1 -21.86 31.57 13.90
N VAL A 2 -21.65 30.27 13.66
CA VAL A 2 -22.19 29.21 14.52
C VAL A 2 -21.09 28.77 15.51
N ARG A 3 -21.49 28.18 16.64
CA ARG A 3 -20.59 27.79 17.76
C ARG A 3 -20.55 26.26 17.89
N CYS A 4 -19.37 25.64 17.82
CA CYS A 4 -19.17 24.20 18.07
C CYS A 4 -18.62 23.95 19.46
N TYR A 5 -18.97 22.78 19.98
CA TYR A 5 -18.63 22.33 21.33
C TYR A 5 -18.01 20.95 21.26
N GLN A 6 -16.92 20.73 22.01
CA GLN A 6 -16.37 19.41 22.33
C GLN A 6 -16.71 19.15 23.80
N GLY A 7 -17.75 18.36 24.05
CA GLY A 7 -18.37 18.28 25.37
C GLY A 7 -18.97 19.63 25.81
N ARG A 8 -18.67 20.11 27.03
CA ARG A 8 -19.09 21.45 27.52
C ARG A 8 -18.11 22.59 27.14
N ARG A 9 -16.99 22.30 26.46
CA ARG A 9 -16.00 23.31 26.08
C ARG A 9 -16.23 23.78 24.66
N ARG A 10 -16.28 25.10 24.48
CA ARG A 10 -16.41 25.75 23.18
C ARG A 10 -15.05 25.69 22.48
N VAL A 11 -14.97 24.99 21.36
CA VAL A 11 -13.78 24.98 20.50
C VAL A 11 -14.00 26.02 19.39
N ARG A 12 -12.93 26.64 18.87
CA ARG A 12 -13.05 27.53 17.70
C ARG A 12 -13.52 26.68 16.50
N GLN A 13 -14.80 26.83 16.15
CA GLN A 13 -15.42 26.22 14.99
C GLN A 13 -14.88 26.88 13.71
N GLN A 14 -14.45 26.08 12.74
CA GLN A 14 -14.35 26.49 11.35
C GLN A 14 -15.63 26.05 10.63
N VAL A 15 -16.24 26.98 9.90
CA VAL A 15 -17.37 26.72 9.00
C VAL A 15 -16.75 26.39 7.65
N LEU A 16 -16.94 25.17 7.17
CA LEU A 16 -16.40 24.74 5.88
C LEU A 16 -17.34 25.19 4.75
N LYS A 17 -16.78 25.82 3.72
CA LYS A 17 -17.47 26.04 2.44
C LYS A 17 -17.31 24.81 1.53
N PRO A 18 -18.23 24.60 0.57
CA PRO A 18 -18.05 23.55 -0.43
C PRO A 18 -16.69 23.69 -1.14
N GLY A 19 -15.87 22.62 -1.11
CA GLY A 19 -14.56 22.57 -1.77
C GLY A 19 -13.33 22.90 -0.91
N GLU A 20 -13.47 23.00 0.42
CA GLU A 20 -12.32 23.17 1.33
C GLU A 20 -11.78 21.81 1.82
N ASP A 21 -10.45 21.64 1.73
CA ASP A 21 -9.72 20.50 2.30
C ASP A 21 -9.44 20.73 3.79
N PHE A 22 -9.51 19.69 4.64
CA PHE A 22 -9.30 19.86 6.08
C PHE A 22 -8.59 18.69 6.76
N ALA A 23 -7.59 19.01 7.59
CA ALA A 23 -6.88 18.10 8.48
C ALA A 23 -7.28 18.36 9.95
N PHE A 24 -7.73 17.32 10.67
CA PHE A 24 -8.10 17.39 12.09
C PHE A 24 -7.04 16.71 12.96
N SER A 25 -6.67 17.37 14.06
CA SER A 25 -5.88 16.76 15.14
C SER A 25 -6.78 16.51 16.37
N GLY A 26 -7.16 15.26 16.64
CA GLY A 26 -7.85 14.86 17.89
C GLY A 26 -8.96 13.80 17.77
N HIS A 27 -9.71 13.63 18.86
CA HIS A 27 -10.77 12.61 19.03
C HIS A 27 -12.18 13.14 18.72
N LEU A 28 -12.38 13.80 17.58
CA LEU A 28 -13.73 14.18 17.15
C LEU A 28 -14.42 12.94 16.59
N THR A 29 -15.56 12.53 17.17
CA THR A 29 -16.39 11.44 16.63
C THR A 29 -17.55 11.94 15.78
N ARG A 30 -17.85 13.24 15.83
CA ARG A 30 -18.92 13.89 15.06
C ARG A 30 -18.51 15.27 14.59
N LEU A 31 -18.69 15.53 13.29
CA LEU A 31 -18.49 16.82 12.65
C LEU A 31 -19.84 17.44 12.29
N THR A 32 -20.08 18.69 12.69
CA THR A 32 -21.28 19.43 12.28
C THR A 32 -20.93 20.34 11.10
N ILE A 33 -21.56 20.11 9.95
CA ILE A 33 -21.41 20.84 8.71
C ILE A 33 -22.62 21.78 8.57
N ASP A 34 -22.37 23.07 8.40
CA ASP A 34 -23.40 24.07 8.12
C ASP A 34 -23.15 24.66 6.73
N THR A 35 -24.01 24.31 5.77
CA THR A 35 -23.88 24.75 4.37
C THR A 35 -24.52 26.13 4.13
N GLY A 36 -25.08 26.76 5.15
CA GLY A 36 -25.94 27.93 5.02
C GLY A 36 -27.36 27.61 4.54
N GLN A 37 -27.61 26.40 4.04
CA GLN A 37 -28.95 25.87 3.72
C GLN A 37 -29.38 24.77 4.69
N LYS A 38 -28.43 24.00 5.22
CA LYS A 38 -28.68 22.87 6.11
C LYS A 38 -27.53 22.70 7.10
N VAL A 39 -27.88 22.38 8.34
CA VAL A 39 -26.93 21.93 9.37
C VAL A 39 -27.04 20.42 9.48
N GLU A 40 -25.97 19.70 9.19
CA GLU A 40 -25.88 18.25 9.31
C GLU A 40 -24.79 17.88 10.31
N THR A 41 -24.97 16.78 11.02
CA THR A 41 -23.91 16.19 11.84
C THR A 41 -23.57 14.82 11.28
N VAL A 42 -22.31 14.63 10.93
CA VAL A 42 -21.77 13.39 10.36
C VAL A 42 -20.79 12.77 11.34
N ASP A 43 -20.77 11.45 11.44
CA ASP A 43 -19.75 10.77 12.24
C ASP A 43 -18.37 10.94 11.56
N TRP A 44 -17.35 11.22 12.36
CA TRP A 44 -15.98 11.48 11.91
C TRP A 44 -15.03 10.43 12.50
N PRO A 45 -14.11 9.86 11.71
CA PRO A 45 -13.17 8.87 12.23
C PRO A 45 -12.24 9.50 13.26
N THR A 46 -11.98 8.78 14.35
CA THR A 46 -10.98 9.18 15.33
C THR A 46 -9.59 9.05 14.72
N CYS A 47 -8.74 10.05 14.94
CA CYS A 47 -7.34 9.98 14.54
C CYS A 47 -6.67 8.75 15.19
N PRO A 48 -6.11 7.81 14.41
CA PRO A 48 -5.41 6.67 14.97
C PRO A 48 -4.21 7.14 15.81
N SER A 49 -3.85 6.38 16.85
CA SER A 49 -2.72 6.74 17.73
C SER A 49 -1.36 6.72 17.04
N TRP A 50 -1.27 6.03 15.90
CA TRP A 50 -0.07 5.99 15.06
C TRP A 50 0.01 7.13 14.03
N ALA A 51 -1.05 7.95 13.91
CA ALA A 51 -1.10 9.09 13.02
C ALA A 51 -1.02 10.39 13.83
N ARG A 52 -0.41 11.42 13.23
CA ARG A 52 -0.39 12.78 13.76
C ARG A 52 -1.72 13.49 13.54
N GLY A 53 -2.33 13.24 12.38
CA GLY A 53 -3.56 13.89 11.94
C GLY A 53 -4.37 12.97 11.05
N ILE A 54 -5.67 13.24 10.97
CA ILE A 54 -6.59 12.58 10.04
C ILE A 54 -7.44 13.65 9.36
N GLY A 55 -7.62 13.52 8.05
CA GLY A 55 -8.35 14.48 7.25
C GLY A 55 -9.13 13.81 6.15
N ARG A 56 -9.96 14.60 5.48
CA ARG A 56 -10.65 14.19 4.26
C ARG A 56 -10.59 15.32 3.26
N ASP A 57 -10.20 15.00 2.03
CA ASP A 57 -10.23 15.91 0.89
C ASP A 57 -11.03 15.29 -0.26
N ARG A 58 -10.96 15.91 -1.45
CA ARG A 58 -11.60 15.41 -2.68
C ARG A 58 -11.15 14.00 -3.10
N TYR A 59 -10.03 13.50 -2.58
CA TYR A 59 -9.48 12.18 -2.89
C TYR A 59 -9.85 11.11 -1.84
N GLY A 60 -10.56 11.51 -0.77
CA GLY A 60 -11.01 10.61 0.28
C GLY A 60 -10.31 10.87 1.61
N LEU A 61 -10.34 9.85 2.48
CA LEU A 61 -9.76 9.94 3.81
C LEU A 61 -8.23 9.83 3.72
N PHE A 62 -7.52 10.64 4.49
CA PHE A 62 -6.07 10.59 4.60
C PHE A 62 -5.63 10.73 6.05
N VAL A 63 -4.40 10.30 6.32
CA VAL A 63 -3.73 10.48 7.60
C VAL A 63 -2.35 11.09 7.37
N GLU A 64 -1.95 11.97 8.27
CA GLU A 64 -0.62 12.53 8.35
C GLU A 64 0.20 11.69 9.32
N VAL A 65 1.38 11.26 8.90
CA VAL A 65 2.30 10.45 9.69
C VAL A 65 3.63 11.20 9.80
N THR A 66 4.26 11.16 10.97
CA THR A 66 5.58 11.76 11.19
C THR A 66 6.56 10.70 11.67
N VAL A 67 7.65 10.48 10.95
CA VAL A 67 8.74 9.57 11.35
C VAL A 67 10.04 10.36 11.38
N GLN A 68 10.69 10.42 12.54
CA GLN A 68 11.91 11.23 12.77
C GLN A 68 11.80 12.68 12.27
N GLY A 69 10.63 13.31 12.46
CA GLY A 69 10.39 14.69 12.04
C GLY A 69 10.08 14.88 10.55
N VAL A 70 10.14 13.83 9.73
CA VAL A 70 9.69 13.87 8.33
C VAL A 70 8.23 13.47 8.25
N GLU A 71 7.43 14.28 7.56
CA GLU A 71 6.00 14.06 7.39
C GLU A 71 5.71 13.39 6.05
N PHE A 72 4.77 12.44 6.05
CA PHE A 72 4.20 11.87 4.83
C PHE A 72 2.72 11.53 5.05
N VAL A 73 1.99 11.36 3.94
CA VAL A 73 0.55 11.12 3.96
C VAL A 73 0.24 9.70 3.49
N MET A 74 -0.68 9.03 4.19
CA MET A 74 -1.31 7.80 3.70
C MET A 74 -2.77 8.05 3.34
N ARG A 75 -3.21 7.49 2.22
CA ARG A 75 -4.56 7.54 1.67
C ARG A 75 -5.30 6.26 1.99
N TRP A 76 -6.56 6.41 2.41
CA TRP A 76 -7.46 5.29 2.58
C TRP A 76 -7.94 4.83 1.21
N ILE A 77 -7.61 3.59 0.88
CA ILE A 77 -8.10 2.90 -0.30
C ILE A 77 -9.37 2.15 0.10
N PRO A 78 -10.53 2.49 -0.49
CA PRO A 78 -11.82 1.94 -0.05
C PRO A 78 -11.93 0.44 -0.38
N PRO A 79 -12.68 -0.34 0.44
CA PRO A 79 -13.05 -1.70 0.07
C PRO A 79 -13.81 -1.71 -1.26
N GLY A 80 -13.76 -2.82 -1.96
CA GLY A 80 -14.37 -2.97 -3.28
C GLY A 80 -13.77 -4.15 -4.02
N GLU A 81 -14.04 -4.23 -5.31
CA GLU A 81 -13.53 -5.29 -6.16
C GLU A 81 -13.04 -4.71 -7.48
N PHE A 82 -12.11 -5.41 -8.12
CA PHE A 82 -11.64 -5.05 -9.45
C PHE A 82 -11.17 -6.29 -10.21
N MET A 83 -11.14 -6.15 -11.54
CA MET A 83 -10.53 -7.14 -12.41
C MET A 83 -9.02 -6.87 -12.51
N MET A 84 -8.21 -7.75 -11.93
CA MET A 84 -6.75 -7.67 -11.96
C MET A 84 -6.19 -8.28 -13.24
N GLY A 85 -5.14 -7.66 -13.80
CA GLY A 85 -4.55 -8.06 -15.08
C GLY A 85 -5.15 -7.32 -16.29
N SER A 86 -4.65 -7.60 -17.49
CA SER A 86 -5.06 -6.93 -18.73
C SER A 86 -6.00 -7.78 -19.59
N PRO A 87 -7.03 -7.18 -20.23
CA PRO A 87 -7.87 -7.90 -21.17
C PRO A 87 -7.06 -8.31 -22.40
N GLY A 88 -7.49 -9.39 -23.08
CA GLY A 88 -6.73 -10.01 -24.16
C GLY A 88 -6.48 -9.10 -25.38
N ASP A 89 -7.28 -8.04 -25.53
CA ASP A 89 -7.21 -7.04 -26.60
C ASP A 89 -6.54 -5.72 -26.16
N GLU A 90 -6.04 -5.60 -24.91
CA GLU A 90 -5.28 -4.42 -24.49
C GLU A 90 -3.99 -4.32 -25.31
N PRO A 91 -3.74 -3.19 -26.01
CA PRO A 91 -2.54 -3.03 -26.81
C PRO A 91 -1.27 -3.22 -25.99
N GLU A 92 -0.28 -3.90 -26.57
CA GLU A 92 1.06 -4.12 -25.99
C GLU A 92 1.08 -4.82 -24.63
N ARG A 93 0.03 -5.62 -24.33
CA ARG A 93 0.00 -6.53 -23.18
C ARG A 93 1.05 -7.64 -23.25
N PHE A 94 1.48 -8.10 -22.08
CA PHE A 94 2.32 -9.28 -21.91
C PHE A 94 1.51 -10.49 -21.45
N ASN A 95 2.08 -11.69 -21.61
CA ASN A 95 1.40 -12.95 -21.32
C ASN A 95 1.22 -13.20 -19.81
N ASP A 96 2.11 -12.65 -18.99
CA ASP A 96 2.13 -12.78 -17.52
C ASP A 96 1.11 -11.88 -16.80
N GLU A 97 0.41 -11.02 -17.55
CA GLU A 97 -0.64 -10.13 -17.06
C GLU A 97 -2.03 -10.79 -17.00
N GLY A 98 -2.11 -12.10 -17.24
CA GLY A 98 -3.36 -12.85 -17.23
C GLY A 98 -3.22 -14.24 -16.58
N PRO A 99 -4.33 -15.00 -16.49
CA PRO A 99 -5.68 -14.59 -16.86
C PRO A 99 -6.21 -13.45 -15.97
N GLN A 100 -7.13 -12.66 -16.51
CA GLN A 100 -7.84 -11.69 -15.67
C GLN A 100 -8.66 -12.44 -14.61
N HIS A 101 -8.60 -11.95 -13.37
CA HIS A 101 -9.33 -12.52 -12.25
C HIS A 101 -9.89 -11.42 -11.34
N LEU A 102 -11.01 -11.72 -10.69
CA LEU A 102 -11.64 -10.79 -9.75
C LEU A 102 -10.89 -10.84 -8.43
N VAL A 103 -10.53 -9.68 -7.90
CA VAL A 103 -9.99 -9.52 -6.55
C VAL A 103 -10.95 -8.66 -5.73
N GLN A 104 -11.29 -9.12 -4.53
CA GLN A 104 -12.24 -8.49 -3.61
C GLN A 104 -11.56 -8.07 -2.30
N PHE A 105 -11.51 -6.76 -2.07
CA PHE A 105 -11.11 -6.16 -0.80
C PHE A 105 -12.34 -5.97 0.09
N THR A 106 -12.53 -6.88 1.04
CA THR A 106 -13.62 -6.77 2.04
C THR A 106 -13.42 -5.62 3.03
N HIS A 107 -12.18 -5.16 3.18
CA HIS A 107 -11.81 -4.03 4.02
C HIS A 107 -10.90 -3.09 3.22
N GLY A 108 -11.01 -1.79 3.50
CA GLY A 108 -10.06 -0.84 2.95
C GLY A 108 -8.70 -0.93 3.64
N PHE A 109 -7.71 -0.31 3.03
CA PHE A 109 -6.32 -0.32 3.50
C PHE A 109 -5.67 1.03 3.26
N TRP A 110 -4.48 1.25 3.82
CA TRP A 110 -3.76 2.51 3.68
C TRP A 110 -2.57 2.35 2.74
N LEU A 111 -2.45 3.23 1.75
CA LEU A 111 -1.27 3.38 0.91
C LEU A 111 -0.67 4.78 1.09
N ALA A 112 0.66 4.87 1.14
CA ALA A 112 1.33 6.17 1.02
C ALA A 112 0.95 6.83 -0.31
N GLU A 113 0.65 8.12 -0.26
CA GLU A 113 0.17 8.85 -1.44
C GLU A 113 1.25 8.98 -2.52
N THR A 114 2.52 8.88 -2.13
CA THR A 114 3.69 8.90 -3.00
C THR A 114 4.55 7.65 -2.83
N ALA A 115 5.50 7.43 -3.74
CA ALA A 115 6.68 6.63 -3.44
C ALA A 115 7.44 7.20 -2.21
N CYS A 116 8.22 6.36 -1.53
CA CYS A 116 9.06 6.77 -0.41
C CYS A 116 10.05 7.85 -0.88
N THR A 117 10.09 8.98 -0.20
CA THR A 117 10.99 10.09 -0.56
C THR A 117 12.39 9.89 -0.01
N GLN A 118 13.38 10.56 -0.61
CA GLN A 118 14.74 10.55 -0.10
C GLN A 118 14.85 11.14 1.30
N ALA A 119 14.07 12.17 1.63
CA ALA A 119 14.01 12.73 2.97
C ALA A 119 13.56 11.69 4.01
N LEU A 120 12.47 10.96 3.72
CA LEU A 120 11.95 9.94 4.63
C LEU A 120 12.94 8.78 4.77
N TRP A 121 13.52 8.32 3.66
CA TRP A 121 14.57 7.31 3.67
C TRP A 121 15.76 7.72 4.54
N GLN A 122 16.33 8.90 4.29
CA GLN A 122 17.48 9.44 5.01
C GLN A 122 17.20 9.58 6.51
N ALA A 123 15.99 10.01 6.89
CA ALA A 123 15.61 10.17 8.29
C ALA A 123 15.52 8.83 9.05
N VAL A 124 15.17 7.75 8.37
CA VAL A 124 15.06 6.40 8.96
C VAL A 124 16.40 5.66 8.94
N MET A 125 17.12 5.73 7.82
CA MET A 125 18.31 4.91 7.55
C MET A 125 19.62 5.62 7.86
N GLY A 126 19.63 6.96 7.90
CA GLY A 126 20.84 7.75 8.13
C GLY A 126 21.75 7.91 6.91
N GLU A 127 21.39 7.34 5.77
CA GLU A 127 22.11 7.44 4.49
C GLU A 127 21.11 7.52 3.31
N ASN A 128 21.60 7.92 2.14
CA ASN A 128 20.79 8.07 0.92
C ASN A 128 21.52 7.45 -0.29
N PRO A 129 21.09 6.28 -0.79
CA PRO A 129 21.76 5.54 -1.87
C PRO A 129 21.44 6.09 -3.28
N SER A 130 20.48 7.01 -3.40
CA SER A 130 19.92 7.43 -4.69
C SER A 130 20.95 8.10 -5.60
N GLU A 131 20.90 7.82 -6.90
CA GLU A 131 21.70 8.49 -7.91
C GLU A 131 21.31 9.97 -8.07
N PHE A 132 20.03 10.24 -8.25
CA PHE A 132 19.50 11.60 -8.35
C PHE A 132 19.25 12.15 -6.95
N LYS A 133 19.59 13.41 -6.68
CA LYS A 133 19.50 13.98 -5.33
C LYS A 133 18.41 15.05 -5.22
N GLY A 134 17.57 14.92 -4.20
CA GLY A 134 16.58 15.90 -3.78
C GLY A 134 15.61 15.31 -2.77
N ASP A 135 15.30 16.06 -1.72
CA ASP A 135 14.50 15.57 -0.57
C ASP A 135 13.13 15.03 -0.99
N GLU A 136 12.49 15.68 -1.96
CA GLU A 136 11.17 15.33 -2.52
C GLU A 136 11.25 14.42 -3.76
N LEU A 137 12.44 13.96 -4.15
CA LEU A 137 12.56 12.88 -5.13
C LEU A 137 12.24 11.54 -4.47
N PRO A 138 11.78 10.53 -5.22
CA PRO A 138 11.70 9.18 -4.69
C PRO A 138 13.11 8.69 -4.34
N VAL A 139 13.21 7.90 -3.27
CA VAL A 139 14.41 7.09 -3.07
C VAL A 139 14.46 6.05 -4.19
N GLU A 140 15.61 5.98 -4.84
CA GLU A 140 15.96 4.95 -5.81
C GLU A 140 17.33 4.34 -5.50
N ASN A 141 17.72 3.34 -6.29
CA ASN A 141 18.85 2.45 -6.04
C ASN A 141 18.70 1.66 -4.74
N VAL A 142 17.48 1.16 -4.49
CA VAL A 142 17.15 0.35 -3.31
C VAL A 142 16.58 -1.00 -3.74
N SER A 143 17.11 -2.07 -3.14
CA SER A 143 16.60 -3.42 -3.37
C SER A 143 15.33 -3.68 -2.57
N TRP A 144 14.62 -4.76 -2.89
CA TRP A 144 13.49 -5.23 -2.08
C TRP A 144 13.93 -5.47 -0.63
N THR A 145 15.11 -6.09 -0.45
CA THR A 145 15.71 -6.36 0.86
C THR A 145 16.00 -5.07 1.62
N ASP A 146 16.46 -4.01 0.95
CA ASP A 146 16.72 -2.72 1.60
C ASP A 146 15.42 -2.00 1.97
N ALA A 147 14.38 -2.09 1.15
CA ALA A 147 13.05 -1.58 1.48
C ALA A 147 12.49 -2.25 2.75
N GLN A 148 12.71 -3.56 2.92
CA GLN A 148 12.31 -4.27 4.15
C GLN A 148 13.10 -3.81 5.37
N LYS A 149 14.42 -3.60 5.26
CA LYS A 149 15.24 -3.04 6.37
C LYS A 149 14.73 -1.65 6.78
N PHE A 150 14.41 -0.81 5.79
CA PHE A 150 13.79 0.49 6.03
C PHE A 150 12.46 0.34 6.79
N ILE A 151 11.58 -0.55 6.33
CA ILE A 151 10.27 -0.80 6.96
C ILE A 151 10.44 -1.27 8.41
N GLU A 152 11.35 -2.21 8.68
CA GLU A 152 11.64 -2.70 10.01
C GLU A 152 12.15 -1.58 10.93
N GLN A 153 13.05 -0.75 10.44
CA GLN A 153 13.61 0.38 11.19
C GLN A 153 12.53 1.44 11.46
N ALA A 154 11.73 1.80 10.45
CA ALA A 154 10.64 2.76 10.59
C ALA A 154 9.59 2.29 11.61
N ASN A 155 9.23 1.00 11.60
CA ASN A 155 8.31 0.41 12.57
C ASN A 155 8.88 0.33 13.99
N ARG A 156 10.20 0.19 14.14
CA ARG A 156 10.87 0.29 15.45
C ARG A 156 10.87 1.72 16.00
N ILE A 157 11.06 2.71 15.12
CA ILE A 157 11.00 4.14 15.46
C ILE A 157 9.57 4.57 15.81
N HIS A 158 8.58 4.09 15.04
CA HIS A 158 7.18 4.45 15.20
C HIS A 158 6.31 3.20 15.48
N PRO A 159 6.30 2.69 16.74
CA PRO A 159 5.45 1.57 17.11
C PRO A 159 3.98 1.83 16.76
N GLY A 160 3.29 0.81 16.25
CA GLY A 160 1.87 0.88 15.85
C GLY A 160 1.62 1.39 14.43
N LEU A 161 2.63 1.98 13.76
CA LEU A 161 2.50 2.37 12.36
C LEU A 161 2.34 1.14 11.46
N ALA A 162 3.11 0.07 11.72
CA ALA A 162 2.98 -1.23 11.03
C ALA A 162 3.07 -1.12 9.49
N LEU A 163 4.08 -0.38 9.00
CA LEU A 163 4.41 -0.30 7.59
C LEU A 163 4.79 -1.66 6.99
N ARG A 164 4.54 -1.80 5.70
CA ARG A 164 4.96 -2.91 4.84
C ARG A 164 5.00 -2.45 3.37
N LEU A 165 5.47 -3.30 2.47
CA LEU A 165 5.18 -3.15 1.05
C LEU A 165 3.71 -3.51 0.74
N PRO A 166 3.07 -2.87 -0.25
CA PRO A 166 1.76 -3.30 -0.74
C PRO A 166 1.86 -4.71 -1.35
N SER A 167 0.76 -5.47 -1.33
CA SER A 167 0.66 -6.61 -2.25
C SER A 167 0.58 -6.11 -3.69
N GLU A 168 0.88 -6.97 -4.66
CA GLU A 168 0.73 -6.66 -6.07
C GLU A 168 -0.73 -6.26 -6.39
N ALA A 169 -1.69 -6.97 -5.79
CA ALA A 169 -3.12 -6.69 -5.95
C ALA A 169 -3.52 -5.34 -5.36
N GLU A 170 -3.04 -5.00 -4.16
CA GLU A 170 -3.28 -3.69 -3.54
C GLU A 170 -2.71 -2.55 -4.38
N TRP A 171 -1.51 -2.75 -4.93
CA TRP A 171 -0.86 -1.78 -5.80
C TRP A 171 -1.67 -1.54 -7.07
N GLU A 172 -2.09 -2.60 -7.78
CA GLU A 172 -2.87 -2.46 -9.02
C GLU A 172 -4.25 -1.85 -8.76
N TYR A 173 -4.93 -2.26 -7.69
CA TYR A 173 -6.20 -1.67 -7.27
C TYR A 173 -6.07 -0.18 -6.99
N GLY A 174 -5.05 0.19 -6.20
CA GLY A 174 -4.70 1.58 -5.91
C GLY A 174 -4.35 2.38 -7.17
N CYS A 175 -3.56 1.81 -8.07
CA CYS A 175 -3.17 2.42 -9.35
C CYS A 175 -4.39 2.74 -10.22
N ARG A 176 -5.28 1.75 -10.39
CA ARG A 176 -6.48 1.84 -11.23
C ARG A 176 -7.53 2.81 -10.69
N ALA A 177 -7.66 2.90 -9.37
CA ALA A 177 -8.60 3.80 -8.68
C ALA A 177 -10.02 3.81 -9.29
N GLY A 178 -10.54 2.61 -9.56
CA GLY A 178 -11.88 2.38 -10.12
C GLY A 178 -11.96 2.35 -11.65
N THR A 179 -10.84 2.48 -12.37
CA THR A 179 -10.80 2.35 -13.84
C THR A 179 -10.37 0.96 -14.29
N SER A 180 -10.82 0.55 -15.47
CA SER A 180 -10.36 -0.67 -16.17
C SER A 180 -9.40 -0.38 -17.33
N MET A 181 -9.04 0.90 -17.52
CA MET A 181 -8.20 1.35 -18.63
C MET A 181 -6.71 1.06 -18.37
N PRO A 182 -5.84 1.13 -19.41
CA PRO A 182 -4.40 0.98 -19.23
C PRO A 182 -3.77 2.02 -18.31
N PHE A 183 -4.37 3.22 -18.20
CA PHE A 183 -3.97 4.26 -17.25
C PHE A 183 -5.21 4.81 -16.55
N TRP A 184 -5.08 5.27 -15.30
CA TRP A 184 -6.22 5.84 -14.57
C TRP A 184 -6.86 7.03 -15.28
N PHE A 185 -6.09 7.72 -16.14
CA PHE A 185 -6.53 8.87 -16.92
C PHE A 185 -6.93 8.54 -18.37
N GLY A 186 -7.10 7.26 -18.71
CA GLY A 186 -7.58 6.82 -20.02
C GLY A 186 -6.61 5.90 -20.77
N THR A 187 -6.63 5.96 -22.09
CA THR A 187 -5.85 5.07 -22.98
C THR A 187 -4.61 5.75 -23.59
N GLU A 188 -4.48 7.07 -23.44
CA GLU A 188 -3.37 7.84 -24.01
C GLU A 188 -2.36 8.23 -22.93
N LEU A 189 -1.13 7.73 -23.05
CA LEU A 189 -0.01 8.12 -22.19
C LEU A 189 0.71 9.34 -22.75
N ILE A 190 0.80 10.40 -21.93
CA ILE A 190 1.48 11.65 -22.27
C ILE A 190 2.49 12.04 -21.19
N THR A 191 3.58 12.70 -21.61
CA THR A 191 4.70 13.08 -20.73
C THR A 191 4.35 14.20 -19.74
N ASP A 192 3.17 14.83 -19.87
CA ASP A 192 2.65 15.82 -18.93
C ASP A 192 1.87 15.18 -17.77
N ARG A 193 1.69 13.85 -17.78
CA ARG A 193 0.99 13.09 -16.73
C ARG A 193 1.82 11.97 -16.11
N ALA A 194 2.97 11.67 -16.69
CA ALA A 194 3.87 10.61 -16.24
C ALA A 194 5.33 10.93 -16.61
N ASN A 195 6.27 10.38 -15.84
CA ASN A 195 7.70 10.46 -16.14
C ASN A 195 8.20 9.12 -16.70
N TYR A 196 8.59 9.08 -17.97
CA TYR A 196 9.06 7.89 -18.70
C TYR A 196 9.91 8.31 -19.92
N ASP A 197 10.41 7.36 -20.71
CA ASP A 197 11.07 7.67 -21.99
C ASP A 197 10.01 8.04 -23.04
N GLY A 198 9.67 9.33 -23.12
CA GLY A 198 8.70 9.87 -24.06
C GLY A 198 9.03 9.64 -25.53
N ARG A 199 10.24 9.20 -25.89
CA ARG A 199 10.59 8.86 -27.28
C ARG A 199 9.97 7.54 -27.74
N SER A 200 9.49 6.74 -26.78
CA SER A 200 8.86 5.43 -26.98
C SER A 200 7.48 5.41 -26.31
N PRO A 201 6.48 6.06 -26.95
CA PRO A 201 5.12 6.13 -26.43
C PRO A 201 4.45 4.76 -26.36
N TYR A 202 3.32 4.71 -25.67
CA TYR A 202 2.43 3.55 -25.66
C TYR A 202 1.60 3.49 -26.94
N ALA A 203 1.54 2.32 -27.59
CA ALA A 203 0.79 2.09 -28.82
C ALA A 203 1.08 3.17 -29.88
N ASP A 204 0.04 3.69 -30.54
CA ASP A 204 0.17 4.76 -31.54
C ASP A 204 0.25 6.18 -30.92
N GLY A 205 0.62 6.28 -29.65
CA GLY A 205 0.77 7.55 -28.94
C GLY A 205 1.84 8.45 -29.55
N LYS A 206 1.77 9.75 -29.24
CA LYS A 206 2.75 10.73 -29.74
C LYS A 206 4.03 10.67 -28.92
N LYS A 207 5.17 10.82 -29.60
CA LYS A 207 6.46 11.04 -28.92
C LYS A 207 6.40 12.32 -28.10
N GLY A 208 6.99 12.27 -26.91
CA GLY A 208 7.08 13.37 -25.96
C GLY A 208 8.50 13.54 -25.39
N GLU A 209 8.58 14.28 -24.30
CA GLU A 209 9.83 14.58 -23.58
C GLU A 209 10.45 13.33 -22.96
N ARG A 210 11.78 13.18 -23.08
CA ARG A 210 12.58 12.29 -22.22
C ARG A 210 13.32 13.13 -21.20
N ARG A 211 12.90 13.05 -19.93
CA ARG A 211 13.54 13.80 -18.84
C ARG A 211 14.88 13.21 -18.41
N GLY A 212 15.02 11.89 -18.52
CA GLY A 212 16.29 11.20 -18.25
C GLY A 212 16.68 11.11 -16.78
N LYS A 213 15.75 11.37 -15.86
CA LYS A 213 15.94 11.31 -14.41
C LYS A 213 14.60 11.25 -13.67
N THR A 214 14.63 10.95 -12.38
CA THR A 214 13.47 11.10 -11.50
C THR A 214 13.03 12.56 -11.36
N VAL A 215 11.75 12.76 -11.04
CA VAL A 215 11.15 14.04 -10.68
C VAL A 215 10.52 13.96 -9.29
N GLU A 216 10.21 15.12 -8.71
CA GLU A 216 9.57 15.21 -7.41
C GLU A 216 8.29 14.36 -7.34
N VAL A 217 8.05 13.74 -6.19
CA VAL A 217 7.01 12.72 -6.05
C VAL A 217 5.58 13.23 -6.29
N LYS A 218 5.37 14.55 -6.23
CA LYS A 218 4.08 15.22 -6.51
C LYS A 218 4.11 16.09 -7.77
N ARG A 219 4.96 15.76 -8.75
CA ARG A 219 5.11 16.53 -9.99
C ARG A 219 3.85 16.54 -10.86
N PHE A 220 3.12 15.42 -10.93
CA PHE A 220 1.91 15.27 -11.75
C PHE A 220 0.65 15.16 -10.91
N GLN A 221 -0.51 15.23 -11.56
CA GLN A 221 -1.80 15.05 -10.87
C GLN A 221 -1.90 13.64 -10.29
N PRO A 222 -2.43 13.48 -9.07
CA PRO A 222 -2.71 12.17 -8.53
C PRO A 222 -3.94 11.55 -9.20
N ASN A 223 -4.09 10.24 -9.06
CA ASN A 223 -5.29 9.52 -9.48
C ASN A 223 -6.51 9.89 -8.59
N PRO A 224 -7.73 9.39 -8.88
CA PRO A 224 -8.94 9.72 -8.12
C PRO A 224 -8.91 9.40 -6.62
N TRP A 225 -7.97 8.57 -6.16
CA TRP A 225 -7.76 8.25 -4.74
C TRP A 225 -6.57 8.95 -4.11
N GLY A 226 -5.98 9.92 -4.82
CA GLY A 226 -4.91 10.77 -4.29
C GLY A 226 -3.53 10.15 -4.38
N LEU A 227 -3.35 9.06 -5.13
CA LEU A 227 -2.03 8.45 -5.33
C LEU A 227 -1.30 9.11 -6.49
N TYR A 228 -0.11 9.61 -6.22
CA TYR A 228 0.77 10.28 -7.17
C TYR A 228 1.69 9.28 -7.87
N GLN A 229 1.91 9.55 -9.16
CA GLN A 229 2.91 8.88 -10.00
C GLN A 229 2.88 7.35 -9.93
N VAL A 230 1.68 6.76 -9.86
CA VAL A 230 1.45 5.32 -10.04
C VAL A 230 1.72 4.83 -11.47
N HIS A 231 2.13 5.72 -12.36
CA HIS A 231 2.58 5.44 -13.73
C HIS A 231 3.91 6.19 -13.96
N GLY A 232 5.04 5.48 -13.91
CA GLY A 232 6.37 6.01 -14.16
C GLY A 232 7.11 6.55 -12.93
N ASN A 233 8.13 7.37 -13.20
CA ASN A 233 9.12 7.89 -12.26
C ASN A 233 10.07 6.81 -11.71
N VAL A 234 9.59 5.87 -10.90
CA VAL A 234 10.37 4.73 -10.41
C VAL A 234 9.51 3.47 -10.41
N TRP A 235 10.12 2.31 -10.66
CA TRP A 235 9.51 1.05 -10.30
C TRP A 235 9.24 1.00 -8.80
N GLU A 236 8.15 0.34 -8.41
CA GLU A 236 7.79 0.19 -7.00
C GLU A 236 7.72 -1.28 -6.61
N TRP A 237 8.56 -1.68 -5.64
CA TRP A 237 8.55 -3.01 -5.05
C TRP A 237 7.22 -3.34 -4.38
N CYS A 238 6.71 -4.55 -4.64
CA CYS A 238 5.58 -5.16 -3.94
C CYS A 238 6.06 -6.32 -3.03
N ALA A 239 5.20 -6.76 -2.12
CA ALA A 239 5.52 -7.84 -1.18
C ALA A 239 5.68 -9.21 -1.87
N ASP A 240 4.97 -9.40 -2.98
CA ASP A 240 4.77 -10.69 -3.66
C ASP A 240 6.06 -11.22 -4.30
N PRO A 241 6.39 -12.51 -4.12
CA PRO A 241 7.31 -13.21 -5.01
C PRO A 241 6.76 -13.31 -6.43
N TRP A 242 7.65 -13.53 -7.40
CA TRP A 242 7.26 -13.56 -8.80
C TRP A 242 6.48 -14.84 -9.19
N HIS A 243 5.45 -14.68 -10.01
CA HIS A 243 4.72 -15.75 -10.69
C HIS A 243 4.57 -15.43 -12.17
N ASP A 244 4.75 -16.40 -13.05
CA ASP A 244 4.73 -16.18 -14.51
C ASP A 244 3.33 -15.91 -15.10
N ASN A 245 2.26 -16.02 -14.29
CA ASN A 245 0.88 -15.71 -14.66
C ASN A 245 0.03 -15.49 -13.38
N TYR A 246 -1.29 -15.33 -13.54
CA TYR A 246 -2.28 -15.23 -12.45
C TYR A 246 -3.11 -16.51 -12.23
N GLU A 247 -2.69 -17.67 -12.74
CA GLU A 247 -3.40 -18.94 -12.49
C GLU A 247 -3.24 -19.35 -11.02
N GLY A 248 -4.35 -19.32 -10.26
CA GLY A 248 -4.33 -19.62 -8.83
C GLY A 248 -3.96 -18.45 -7.93
N ALA A 249 -3.91 -17.23 -8.48
CA ALA A 249 -3.70 -16.01 -7.71
C ALA A 249 -4.78 -15.83 -6.61
N PRO A 250 -4.44 -15.29 -5.43
CA PRO A 250 -5.41 -14.94 -4.40
C PRO A 250 -6.44 -13.92 -4.89
N ASP A 251 -7.69 -14.10 -4.47
CA ASP A 251 -8.83 -13.24 -4.81
C ASP A 251 -9.21 -12.26 -3.69
N ASP A 252 -8.45 -12.19 -2.59
CA ASP A 252 -8.75 -11.38 -1.41
C ASP A 252 -7.73 -10.25 -1.15
N GLY A 253 -6.85 -10.00 -2.13
CA GLY A 253 -5.90 -8.89 -2.10
C GLY A 253 -4.65 -9.12 -1.24
N ARG A 254 -4.52 -10.28 -0.58
CA ARG A 254 -3.28 -10.64 0.13
C ARG A 254 -2.13 -10.87 -0.85
N ALA A 255 -0.89 -10.73 -0.37
CA ALA A 255 0.28 -11.09 -1.15
C ALA A 255 0.27 -12.59 -1.50
N TRP A 256 0.65 -12.93 -2.73
CA TRP A 256 0.73 -14.29 -3.23
C TRP A 256 2.07 -14.93 -2.86
N GLU A 257 2.15 -15.52 -1.67
CA GLU A 257 3.44 -16.00 -1.12
C GLU A 257 3.82 -17.43 -1.55
N LYS A 258 2.85 -18.25 -1.97
CA LYS A 258 3.04 -19.68 -2.24
C LYS A 258 3.37 -19.95 -3.70
N ASP A 259 4.30 -20.87 -3.94
CA ASP A 259 4.63 -21.42 -5.26
C ASP A 259 5.24 -20.42 -6.27
N GLY A 260 5.62 -19.23 -5.79
CA GLY A 260 6.35 -18.22 -6.57
C GLY A 260 7.87 -18.38 -6.50
N ASP A 261 8.56 -17.72 -7.44
CA ASP A 261 10.02 -17.58 -7.43
C ASP A 261 10.44 -16.67 -6.27
N SER A 262 10.84 -17.29 -5.15
CA SER A 262 11.22 -16.60 -3.92
C SER A 262 12.50 -15.75 -4.01
N GLU A 263 13.29 -15.89 -5.09
CA GLU A 263 14.47 -15.06 -5.32
C GLU A 263 14.12 -13.70 -5.93
N ARG A 264 12.94 -13.58 -6.52
CA ARG A 264 12.47 -12.38 -7.22
C ARG A 264 11.23 -11.81 -6.56
N ALA A 265 11.11 -10.50 -6.56
CA ALA A 265 9.90 -9.82 -6.14
C ALA A 265 9.28 -9.03 -7.30
N VAL A 266 7.98 -8.76 -7.17
CA VAL A 266 7.23 -7.99 -8.17
C VAL A 266 7.60 -6.51 -8.09
N LEU A 267 7.73 -5.89 -9.27
CA LEU A 267 7.85 -4.46 -9.49
C LEU A 267 6.65 -3.95 -10.30
N ARG A 268 6.12 -2.77 -9.96
CA ARG A 268 4.97 -2.17 -10.64
C ARG A 268 5.21 -0.72 -11.05
N GLY A 269 4.43 -0.25 -12.02
CA GLY A 269 4.31 1.17 -12.40
C GLY A 269 5.26 1.70 -13.46
N GLY A 270 6.40 1.07 -13.67
CA GLY A 270 7.42 1.56 -14.60
C GLY A 270 8.20 2.77 -14.07
N SER A 271 9.27 3.14 -14.76
CA SER A 271 10.17 4.20 -14.31
C SER A 271 10.39 5.30 -15.35
N TRP A 272 11.13 6.34 -14.97
CA TRP A 272 11.54 7.44 -15.85
C TRP A 272 12.28 6.98 -17.11
N PHE A 273 12.88 5.80 -17.09
CA PHE A 273 13.66 5.24 -18.19
C PHE A 273 12.83 4.31 -19.11
N ASN A 274 11.65 3.86 -18.66
CA ASN A 274 10.92 2.83 -19.39
C ASN A 274 10.09 3.37 -20.55
N LEU A 275 9.78 2.46 -21.47
CA LEU A 275 8.87 2.68 -22.60
C LEU A 275 7.42 2.74 -22.09
N GLY A 276 6.55 3.47 -22.79
CA GLY A 276 5.18 3.71 -22.36
C GLY A 276 4.37 2.46 -22.03
N ARG A 277 4.59 1.35 -22.77
CA ARG A 277 3.92 0.07 -22.52
C ARG A 277 4.13 -0.52 -21.13
N ARG A 278 5.24 -0.17 -20.47
CA ARG A 278 5.60 -0.66 -19.13
C ARG A 278 4.96 0.16 -18.00
N LEU A 279 4.30 1.26 -18.33
CA LEU A 279 3.62 2.13 -17.38
C LEU A 279 2.14 1.74 -17.20
N ARG A 280 1.61 0.78 -17.97
CA ARG A 280 0.22 0.38 -17.87
C ARG A 280 -0.10 -0.15 -16.47
N SER A 281 -1.33 0.09 -16.02
CA SER A 281 -1.82 -0.38 -14.73
C SER A 281 -1.58 -1.86 -14.51
N ALA A 282 -1.72 -2.70 -15.56
CA ALA A 282 -1.55 -4.15 -15.51
C ALA A 282 -0.11 -4.66 -15.70
N PHE A 283 0.82 -3.81 -16.16
CA PHE A 283 2.17 -4.28 -16.48
C PHE A 283 2.89 -4.76 -15.23
N ARG A 284 3.53 -5.92 -15.35
CA ARG A 284 4.28 -6.59 -14.27
C ARG A 284 5.78 -6.56 -14.58
N GLY A 285 6.56 -6.05 -13.64
CA GLY A 285 8.02 -6.19 -13.63
C GLY A 285 8.47 -7.16 -12.54
N ARG A 286 9.72 -7.59 -12.60
CA ARG A 286 10.37 -8.35 -11.54
C ARG A 286 11.87 -8.12 -11.56
N ASP A 287 12.49 -8.29 -10.41
CA ASP A 287 13.94 -8.47 -10.30
C ASP A 287 14.29 -9.23 -9.02
N HIS A 288 15.56 -9.60 -8.88
CA HIS A 288 16.09 -10.25 -7.69
C HIS A 288 15.93 -9.35 -6.46
N ARG A 289 15.59 -9.95 -5.32
CA ARG A 289 15.27 -9.21 -4.09
C ARG A 289 16.43 -8.39 -3.53
N ASP A 290 17.66 -8.81 -3.81
CA ASP A 290 18.88 -8.11 -3.40
C ASP A 290 19.43 -7.17 -4.49
N PHE A 291 18.77 -7.08 -5.64
CA PHE A 291 19.17 -6.18 -6.72
C PHE A 291 18.54 -4.80 -6.50
N ALA A 292 19.39 -3.77 -6.46
CA ALA A 292 18.96 -2.41 -6.14
C ALA A 292 18.62 -1.55 -7.36
N GLY A 293 18.70 -2.07 -8.59
CA GLY A 293 18.74 -1.24 -9.79
C GLY A 293 20.11 -0.58 -9.96
N ILE A 294 20.56 -0.38 -11.21
CA ILE A 294 21.87 0.24 -11.50
C ILE A 294 21.75 1.56 -12.29
N ILE A 295 20.51 1.98 -12.56
CA ILE A 295 20.20 3.19 -13.34
C ILE A 295 19.29 4.17 -12.56
N GLY A 296 19.20 4.03 -11.24
CA GLY A 296 18.43 4.96 -10.41
C GLY A 296 16.93 4.95 -10.68
N ASP A 297 16.34 3.75 -10.79
CA ASP A 297 14.95 3.61 -11.20
C ASP A 297 14.11 2.63 -10.37
N PHE A 298 14.68 1.96 -9.36
CA PHE A 298 14.00 1.06 -8.43
C PHE A 298 13.78 1.73 -7.09
N GLY A 299 12.50 1.89 -6.71
CA GLY A 299 12.06 2.42 -5.43
C GLY A 299 10.88 1.62 -4.87
N PHE A 300 10.06 2.23 -4.02
CA PHE A 300 8.89 1.58 -3.44
C PHE A 300 7.90 2.60 -2.90
N ARG A 301 6.64 2.20 -2.71
CA ARG A 301 5.67 2.89 -1.85
C ARG A 301 5.31 2.05 -0.65
N LEU A 302 4.82 2.72 0.39
CA LEU A 302 4.45 2.08 1.63
C LEU A 302 2.97 1.74 1.66
N ALA A 303 2.65 0.61 2.27
CA ALA A 303 1.31 0.26 2.71
C ALA A 303 1.31 0.09 4.24
N ARG A 304 0.12 0.09 4.84
CA ARG A 304 -0.05 -0.29 6.24
C ARG A 304 -0.54 -1.72 6.36
N GLY A 305 0.10 -2.50 7.22
CA GLY A 305 -0.37 -3.82 7.65
C GLY A 305 -1.64 -3.75 8.49
N PRO A 306 -2.41 -4.86 8.58
CA PRO A 306 -3.31 -5.04 9.71
C PRO A 306 -2.49 -4.94 11.00
N GLU A 307 -3.06 -4.38 12.06
CA GLU A 307 -2.36 -4.32 13.35
C GLU A 307 -1.93 -5.73 13.75
N SER A 308 -0.63 -5.96 13.93
CA SER A 308 -0.16 -7.23 14.46
C SER A 308 -0.85 -7.47 15.81
N PRO A 309 -1.47 -8.64 16.05
CA PRO A 309 -2.26 -8.90 17.26
C PRO A 309 -1.54 -8.79 18.62
N GLY A 310 -0.26 -8.37 18.67
CA GLY A 310 0.53 -8.25 19.89
C GLY A 310 0.58 -6.85 20.51
N ALA A 311 0.11 -5.79 19.85
CA ALA A 311 0.30 -4.42 20.31
C ALA A 311 -0.87 -3.85 21.17
N ALA A 312 -2.01 -4.54 21.21
CA ALA A 312 -3.17 -4.12 22.00
C ALA A 312 -3.42 -5.11 23.16
N GLY A 313 -3.14 -4.69 24.40
CA GLY A 313 -3.87 -5.24 25.56
C GLY A 313 -3.11 -6.17 26.52
N GLY A 314 -1.85 -5.91 26.85
CA GLY A 314 -1.17 -6.55 27.98
C GLY A 314 -1.49 -5.93 29.34
N ARG A 315 -2.77 -5.74 29.72
CA ARG A 315 -3.17 -5.39 31.10
C ARG A 315 -3.89 -6.57 31.75
N GLY A 316 -3.12 -7.32 32.54
CA GLY A 316 -3.49 -7.98 33.78
C GLY A 316 -4.84 -8.68 33.89
N ARG A 317 -4.79 -10.01 33.95
CA ARG A 317 -5.61 -10.77 34.90
C ARG A 317 -4.74 -11.83 35.57
N ARG A 318 -4.22 -11.50 36.76
CA ARG A 318 -3.78 -12.50 37.73
C ARG A 318 -5.04 -13.20 38.24
N GLY A 319 -5.28 -14.41 37.76
CA GLY A 319 -6.22 -15.36 38.35
C GLY A 319 -5.43 -16.38 39.14
N SER A 320 -5.40 -16.20 40.45
CA SER A 320 -5.00 -17.21 41.42
C SER A 320 -5.93 -18.42 41.33
N GLN A 321 -5.40 -19.64 41.31
CA GLN A 321 -5.91 -20.73 42.13
C GLN A 321 -4.93 -21.90 42.15
N ALA A 322 -4.39 -22.13 43.34
CA ALA A 322 -3.87 -23.41 43.75
C ALA A 322 -4.95 -24.11 44.61
N GLU A 323 -4.90 -25.44 44.54
CA GLU A 323 -5.27 -26.43 45.57
C GLU A 323 -6.64 -27.15 45.56
N ARG A 324 -6.46 -28.49 45.49
CA ARG A 324 -7.15 -29.62 46.18
C ARG A 324 -8.30 -30.33 45.49
N GLY A 325 -8.18 -31.67 45.45
CA GLY A 325 -9.33 -32.59 45.50
C GLY A 325 -9.16 -33.93 44.80
N THR A 326 -8.59 -34.91 45.50
CA THR A 326 -8.50 -36.35 45.18
C THR A 326 -9.86 -37.07 45.10
N SER A 327 -10.00 -38.11 44.27
CA SER A 327 -10.68 -39.39 44.61
C SER A 327 -10.66 -40.39 43.44
N ALA A 328 -10.47 -41.67 43.75
CA ALA A 328 -10.21 -42.82 42.87
C ALA A 328 -11.42 -43.76 42.69
N ALA A 329 -11.38 -44.63 41.66
CA ALA A 329 -11.81 -46.05 41.58
C ALA A 329 -12.00 -46.46 40.09
N SER A 330 -11.19 -47.37 39.52
CA SER A 330 -11.39 -48.84 39.35
C SER A 330 -12.56 -49.20 38.38
N ALA A 331 -12.52 -50.19 37.47
CA ALA A 331 -11.66 -51.34 37.23
C ALA A 331 -11.87 -51.94 35.80
N THR A 332 -10.89 -52.73 35.32
CA THR A 332 -10.97 -53.98 34.50
C THR A 332 -11.68 -53.96 33.12
N THR A 333 -11.05 -54.33 31.99
CA THR A 333 -10.64 -55.69 31.56
C THR A 333 -9.89 -55.60 30.20
N GLY A 334 -8.88 -56.45 29.95
CA GLY A 334 -8.25 -56.66 28.61
C GLY A 334 -8.80 -57.92 27.92
N PRO A 335 -8.06 -58.62 27.03
CA PRO A 335 -7.05 -58.20 26.03
C PRO A 335 -7.35 -58.81 24.62
N ALA A 336 -6.60 -58.45 23.56
CA ALA A 336 -6.18 -59.40 22.49
C ALA A 336 -5.27 -58.75 21.43
N ARG A 337 -4.30 -59.56 20.98
CA ARG A 337 -3.28 -59.34 19.95
C ARG A 337 -3.80 -59.62 18.54
N ALA A 338 -3.20 -58.97 17.55
CA ALA A 338 -2.71 -59.47 16.24
C ALA A 338 -2.20 -58.22 15.48
N GLY A 339 -1.09 -58.15 14.76
CA GLY A 339 -0.14 -59.09 14.17
C GLY A 339 0.38 -58.39 12.90
N ASN A 340 1.70 -58.45 12.65
CA ASN A 340 2.42 -58.49 11.36
C ASN A 340 1.80 -57.86 10.08
N GLU A 341 2.50 -57.35 9.09
CA GLU A 341 3.90 -57.13 8.70
C GLU A 341 3.76 -56.50 7.28
N GLN A 342 4.79 -55.78 6.79
CA GLN A 342 5.18 -55.75 5.35
C GLN A 342 4.22 -55.07 4.33
N LEU A 343 4.61 -54.39 3.26
CA LEU A 343 5.85 -54.33 2.47
C LEU A 343 6.08 -52.94 1.82
N ARG A 344 7.37 -52.70 1.54
CA ARG A 344 7.96 -51.77 0.57
C ARG A 344 7.65 -52.14 -0.89
N GLY A 345 7.82 -51.13 -1.76
CA GLY A 345 8.28 -51.27 -3.16
C GLY A 345 7.23 -50.80 -4.18
N ALA A 346 7.54 -50.02 -5.20
CA ALA A 346 8.80 -49.44 -5.67
C ALA A 346 8.44 -48.23 -6.54
#